data_AF-A0A2G6MW88-F1
#
_entry.id   AF-A0A2G6MW88-F1
#
_cell.length_a   1.000
_cell.length_b   1.000
_cell.length_c   1.000
_cell.angle_alpha   90.00
_cell.angle_beta   90.00
_cell.angle_gamma   90.00
#
_symmetry.space_group_name_H-M   'P 1'
#
loop_
_entity.id
_entity.type
_entity.pdbx_description
1 polymer ?
#
loop_
_entity_poly.entity_id
_entity_poly.type
_entity_poly.pdbx_seq_one_letter_code
_entity_poly.pdbx_strand_id
1 'polypeptide(L)'
;METRPFCLFFLFFLITTLILHASGASSSGSAFGAATPAGSEEQLFVLQNHFANIIEGSKDAVVFITTTNKTKTKPDDLENEDDLILRNPILKEWFKPSNIPITGELLENESQHSFGSGFIYNKDGYILTNNHVIKNAATVTVTLINKKEYKARIIGTDSQADIGILKIDVPNLPFLKLGDSDREKPGHWVLAMGSPYIYTQTITCGIISATGI
;
A
#
# COMPACT_ATOMS: atom_id res chain seq x y z
N MET A 1 -34.41 -27.82 -1.23
CA MET A 1 -35.49 -26.93 -1.68
C MET A 1 -35.95 -26.16 -0.45
N GLU A 2 -35.25 -25.07 -0.10
CA GLU A 2 -35.63 -24.16 0.98
C GLU A 2 -35.16 -22.76 0.59
N THR A 3 -36.10 -21.84 0.44
CA THR A 3 -35.86 -20.42 0.16
C THR A 3 -36.40 -19.60 1.33
N ARG A 4 -35.53 -18.81 1.97
CA ARG A 4 -35.82 -17.93 3.11
C ARG A 4 -36.50 -16.64 2.63
N PRO A 5 -37.51 -16.10 3.35
CA PRO A 5 -38.05 -14.77 3.10
C PRO A 5 -37.34 -13.75 4.01
N PHE A 6 -36.56 -12.84 3.43
CA PHE A 6 -36.01 -11.68 4.15
C PHE A 6 -35.91 -10.48 3.20
N CYS A 7 -37.06 -9.95 2.75
CA CYS A 7 -37.08 -8.74 1.91
C CYS A 7 -38.40 -7.96 2.02
N LEU A 8 -38.97 -7.82 3.23
CA LEU A 8 -40.21 -7.06 3.42
C LEU A 8 -40.15 -5.95 4.48
N PHE A 9 -38.97 -5.66 5.05
CA PHE A 9 -38.83 -4.64 6.11
C PHE A 9 -38.31 -3.28 5.62
N PHE A 10 -37.75 -3.18 4.42
CA PHE A 10 -37.14 -1.93 3.93
C PHE A 10 -38.08 -1.02 3.12
N LEU A 11 -39.24 -1.53 2.68
CA LEU A 11 -40.15 -0.76 1.82
C LEU A 11 -41.10 0.18 2.59
N PHE A 12 -41.22 0.02 3.91
CA PHE A 12 -42.18 0.79 4.72
C PHE A 12 -41.63 2.14 5.22
N PHE A 13 -40.31 2.35 5.18
CA PHE A 13 -39.69 3.56 5.74
C PHE A 13 -39.64 4.75 4.77
N LEU A 14 -39.93 4.53 3.47
CA LEU A 14 -39.79 5.56 2.44
C LEU A 14 -41.07 6.36 2.14
N ILE A 15 -42.25 5.92 2.63
CA ILE A 15 -43.55 6.49 2.21
C ILE A 15 -44.11 7.52 3.22
N THR A 16 -43.62 7.58 4.45
CA THR A 16 -44.16 8.50 5.48
C THR A 16 -43.62 9.93 5.43
N THR A 17 -42.61 10.25 4.62
CA THR A 17 -41.99 11.59 4.58
C THR A 17 -42.50 12.50 3.48
N LEU A 18 -43.55 12.12 2.74
CA LEU A 18 -44.10 12.90 1.64
C LEU A 18 -45.62 13.08 1.75
N ILE A 19 -46.11 13.71 2.83
CA ILE A 19 -47.31 14.57 2.85
C ILE A 19 -47.20 15.42 4.12
N LEU A 20 -46.87 16.71 3.99
CA LEU A 20 -47.51 17.79 4.75
C LEU A 20 -47.24 19.14 4.09
N HIS A 21 -48.28 19.72 3.48
CA HIS A 21 -48.30 21.11 3.06
C HIS A 21 -48.65 22.01 4.25
N ALA A 22 -47.82 23.05 4.43
CA ALA A 22 -48.08 24.39 4.96
C ALA A 22 -49.27 24.62 5.91
N SER A 23 -48.96 24.96 7.17
CA SER A 23 -49.62 26.02 7.95
C SER A 23 -48.70 26.44 9.10
N GLY A 24 -48.51 27.76 9.26
CA GLY A 24 -47.34 28.35 9.90
C GLY A 24 -47.22 28.18 11.42
N ALA A 25 -45.96 28.15 11.86
CA ALA A 25 -45.51 28.67 13.15
C ALA A 25 -43.99 28.90 13.05
N SER A 26 -43.56 30.14 13.33
CA SER A 26 -42.17 30.56 13.43
C SER A 26 -41.50 29.93 14.66
N SER A 27 -40.49 29.09 14.44
CA SER A 27 -39.46 28.80 15.42
C SER A 27 -38.09 28.76 14.73
N SER A 28 -37.14 29.43 15.39
CA SER A 28 -35.77 29.68 15.00
C SER A 28 -34.95 28.43 14.68
N GLY A 29 -34.06 28.57 13.68
CA GLY A 29 -33.21 27.55 13.06
C GLY A 29 -32.42 26.63 14.01
N SER A 30 -31.95 25.47 13.55
CA SER A 30 -31.09 25.30 12.38
C SER A 30 -31.42 24.03 11.60
N ALA A 31 -31.79 24.17 10.32
CA ALA A 31 -31.85 23.04 9.41
C ALA A 31 -30.42 22.60 9.07
N PHE A 32 -30.02 21.41 9.50
CA PHE A 32 -28.96 20.68 8.83
C PHE A 32 -29.46 20.36 7.42
N GLY A 33 -29.16 21.23 6.47
CA GLY A 33 -29.38 20.95 5.07
C GLY A 33 -28.58 19.71 4.69
N ALA A 34 -29.26 18.66 4.22
CA ALA A 34 -28.60 17.54 3.58
C ALA A 34 -27.83 18.11 2.38
N ALA A 35 -26.51 18.12 2.46
CA ALA A 35 -25.67 18.51 1.34
C ALA A 35 -25.97 17.54 0.20
N THR A 36 -26.58 18.03 -0.88
CA THR A 36 -26.68 17.28 -2.12
C THR A 36 -25.26 16.95 -2.57
N PRO A 37 -24.90 15.68 -2.81
CA PRO A 37 -23.56 15.34 -3.26
C PRO A 37 -23.28 16.08 -4.57
N ALA A 38 -22.30 16.97 -4.54
CA ALA A 38 -21.84 17.71 -5.70
C ALA A 38 -20.96 16.78 -6.54
N GLY A 39 -21.59 16.09 -7.49
CA GLY A 39 -20.91 15.31 -8.51
C GLY A 39 -21.95 14.64 -9.43
N SER A 40 -21.86 14.88 -10.74
CA SER A 40 -22.66 14.12 -11.69
C SER A 40 -22.13 12.68 -11.77
N GLU A 41 -23.00 11.70 -12.05
CA GLU A 41 -22.59 10.30 -12.23
C GLU A 41 -21.47 10.15 -13.28
N GLU A 42 -21.48 11.02 -14.29
CA GLU A 42 -20.44 11.13 -15.32
C GLU A 42 -19.07 11.50 -14.74
N GLN A 43 -19.00 12.44 -13.79
CA GLN A 43 -17.74 12.84 -13.15
C GLN A 43 -17.14 11.71 -12.31
N LEU A 44 -17.99 10.95 -11.61
CA LEU A 44 -17.56 9.79 -10.83
C LEU A 44 -17.03 8.68 -11.74
N PHE A 45 -17.69 8.42 -12.87
CA PHE A 45 -17.24 7.46 -13.87
C PHE A 45 -15.90 7.85 -14.50
N VAL A 46 -15.72 9.13 -14.82
CA VAL A 46 -14.44 9.65 -15.35
C VAL A 46 -13.30 9.47 -14.34
N LEU A 47 -13.55 9.77 -13.06
CA LEU A 47 -12.57 9.60 -12.00
C LEU A 47 -12.18 8.13 -11.81
N GLN A 48 -13.17 7.23 -11.79
CA GLN A 48 -12.93 5.79 -11.70
C GLN A 48 -12.04 5.28 -12.84
N ASN A 49 -12.34 5.69 -14.08
CA ASN A 49 -11.54 5.29 -15.24
C ASN A 49 -10.12 5.89 -15.20
N HIS A 50 -9.95 7.11 -14.68
CA HIS A 50 -8.63 7.68 -14.49
C HIS A 50 -7.79 6.86 -13.51
N PHE A 51 -8.35 6.45 -12.37
CA PHE A 51 -7.64 5.58 -11.45
C PHE A 51 -7.29 4.23 -12.08
N ALA A 52 -8.22 3.61 -12.82
CA ALA A 52 -7.96 2.36 -13.52
C ALA A 52 -6.79 2.49 -14.52
N ASN A 53 -6.73 3.58 -15.28
CA ASN A 53 -5.66 3.83 -16.25
C ASN A 53 -4.31 4.08 -15.57
N ILE A 54 -4.28 4.81 -14.45
CA ILE A 54 -3.06 5.03 -13.66
C ILE A 54 -2.53 3.69 -13.15
N ILE A 55 -3.42 2.86 -12.61
CA ILE A 55 -3.08 1.52 -12.12
C ILE A 55 -2.50 0.65 -13.24
N GLU A 56 -3.19 0.57 -14.36
CA GLU A 56 -2.77 -0.25 -15.50
C GLU A 56 -1.42 0.20 -16.06
N GLY A 57 -1.16 1.51 -16.10
CA GLY A 57 0.12 2.06 -16.54
C GLY A 57 1.26 1.94 -15.52
N SER A 58 0.95 1.70 -14.24
CA SER A 58 1.95 1.72 -13.15
C SER A 58 2.32 0.33 -12.63
N LYS A 59 1.43 -0.66 -12.78
CA LYS A 59 1.58 -1.99 -12.18
C LYS A 59 2.91 -2.67 -12.53
N ASP A 60 3.41 -2.51 -13.76
CA ASP A 60 4.62 -3.20 -14.20
C ASP A 60 5.92 -2.61 -13.60
N ALA A 61 5.84 -1.42 -13.00
CA ALA A 61 6.96 -0.76 -12.34
C ALA A 61 7.04 -1.10 -10.83
N VAL A 62 6.02 -1.76 -10.26
CA VAL A 62 6.00 -2.18 -8.85
C VAL A 62 6.62 -3.56 -8.74
N VAL A 63 7.58 -3.72 -7.83
CA VAL A 63 8.36 -4.94 -7.67
C VAL A 63 8.25 -5.52 -6.27
N PHE A 64 8.41 -6.84 -6.18
CA PHE A 64 8.58 -7.56 -4.93
C PHE A 64 10.08 -7.68 -4.63
N ILE A 65 10.47 -7.52 -3.36
CA ILE A 65 11.86 -7.58 -2.93
C ILE A 65 11.99 -8.65 -1.86
N THR A 66 12.97 -9.53 -2.02
CA THR A 66 13.38 -10.49 -1.00
C THR A 66 14.85 -10.29 -0.67
N THR A 67 15.18 -10.48 0.60
CA THR A 67 16.57 -10.41 1.06
C THR A 67 16.92 -11.61 1.91
N THR A 68 18.21 -11.96 1.93
CA THR A 68 18.74 -12.95 2.87
C THR A 68 19.82 -12.29 3.72
N ASN A 69 19.80 -12.53 5.03
CA ASN A 69 20.83 -12.05 5.94
C ASN A 69 21.90 -13.12 6.16
N LYS A 70 23.17 -12.68 6.24
CA LYS A 70 24.27 -13.53 6.72
C LYS A 70 24.26 -13.49 8.24
N THR A 71 23.61 -14.45 8.88
CA THR A 71 23.69 -14.61 10.33
C THR A 71 25.00 -15.31 10.71
N LYS A 72 25.88 -14.56 11.40
CA LYS A 72 26.57 -15.07 12.58
C LYS A 72 26.02 -14.26 13.76
N THR A 73 24.93 -14.71 14.34
CA THR A 73 24.36 -14.04 15.53
C THR A 73 24.55 -14.97 16.72
N LYS A 74 25.30 -14.50 17.73
CA LYS A 74 25.32 -15.10 19.05
C LYS A 74 23.97 -14.83 19.73
N PRO A 75 23.48 -15.71 20.62
CA PRO A 75 22.15 -15.57 21.24
C PRO A 75 21.92 -14.30 22.08
N ASP A 76 22.94 -13.48 22.36
CA ASP A 76 22.90 -12.39 23.33
C ASP A 76 22.58 -10.99 22.75
N ASP A 77 22.43 -10.82 21.42
CA ASP A 77 22.26 -9.48 20.81
C ASP A 77 20.78 -9.05 20.60
N LEU A 78 19.82 -9.69 21.27
CA LEU A 78 18.37 -9.40 21.12
C LEU A 78 17.89 -8.11 21.82
N GLU A 79 18.79 -7.31 22.39
CA GLU A 79 18.44 -6.12 23.20
C GLU A 79 18.84 -4.77 22.61
N ASN A 80 19.06 -4.65 21.29
CA ASN A 80 19.35 -3.35 20.70
C ASN A 80 18.12 -2.69 20.05
N GLU A 81 17.69 -1.65 20.76
CA GLU A 81 16.71 -0.63 20.40
C GLU A 81 16.98 -0.03 19.01
N ASP A 82 16.06 -0.22 18.07
CA ASP A 82 15.72 0.72 16.98
C ASP A 82 14.73 0.11 15.96
N ASP A 83 13.85 -0.81 16.41
CA ASP A 83 12.88 -1.43 15.51
C ASP A 83 11.59 -0.61 15.48
N LEU A 84 11.58 0.43 14.64
CA LEU A 84 10.40 1.27 14.36
C LEU A 84 9.18 0.42 13.94
N ILE A 85 9.43 -0.77 13.36
CA ILE A 85 8.42 -1.75 12.95
C ILE A 85 7.69 -2.34 14.17
N LEU A 86 8.39 -2.57 15.29
CA LEU A 86 7.81 -3.14 16.51
C LEU A 86 7.02 -2.12 17.34
N ARG A 87 7.25 -0.81 17.12
CA ARG A 87 6.56 0.26 17.84
C ARG A 87 5.18 0.58 17.26
N ASN A 88 4.95 0.28 15.98
CA ASN A 88 3.64 0.47 15.36
C ASN A 88 2.83 -0.84 15.41
N PRO A 89 1.76 -0.91 16.22
CA PRO A 89 0.98 -2.13 16.38
C PRO A 89 0.32 -2.60 15.08
N ILE A 90 0.04 -1.68 14.15
CA ILE A 90 -0.53 -1.99 12.83
C ILE A 90 0.54 -2.66 11.96
N LEU A 91 1.75 -2.10 11.89
CA LEU A 91 2.84 -2.66 11.08
C LEU A 91 3.33 -4.00 11.66
N LYS A 92 3.36 -4.13 12.99
CA LYS A 92 3.69 -5.37 13.68
C LYS A 92 2.77 -6.52 13.27
N GLU A 93 1.49 -6.27 13.01
CA GLU A 93 0.55 -7.30 12.54
C GLU A 93 0.78 -7.68 11.07
N TRP A 94 1.12 -6.70 10.24
CA TRP A 94 1.35 -6.88 8.81
C TRP A 94 2.66 -7.61 8.50
N PHE A 95 3.70 -7.40 9.31
CA PHE A 95 5.03 -7.99 9.12
C PHE A 95 5.33 -9.13 10.08
N LYS A 96 4.31 -9.75 10.68
CA LYS A 96 4.53 -11.00 11.44
C LYS A 96 5.13 -12.03 10.48
N PRO A 97 6.30 -12.62 10.78
CA PRO A 97 6.77 -13.76 10.00
C PRO A 97 5.68 -14.83 10.03
N SER A 98 5.13 -15.14 8.87
CA SER A 98 4.10 -16.15 8.73
C SER A 98 4.65 -17.51 9.20
N ASN A 99 4.01 -18.10 10.21
CA ASN A 99 4.25 -19.47 10.67
C ASN A 99 3.85 -20.49 9.58
N ILE A 100 4.63 -20.55 8.51
CA ILE A 100 4.61 -21.70 7.59
C ILE A 100 5.34 -22.83 8.34
N PRO A 101 4.69 -23.95 8.66
CA PRO A 101 5.34 -25.05 9.35
C PRO A 101 6.28 -25.76 8.37
N ILE A 102 7.52 -25.28 8.30
CA ILE A 102 8.61 -26.02 7.66
C ILE A 102 9.08 -27.04 8.71
N THR A 103 8.85 -28.32 8.43
CA THR A 103 9.23 -29.46 9.27
C THR A 103 10.69 -29.40 9.68
N GLY A 104 10.96 -29.69 10.96
CA GLY A 104 12.19 -29.36 11.71
C GLY A 104 13.48 -30.11 11.37
N GLU A 105 13.83 -30.21 10.09
CA GLU A 105 15.14 -30.73 9.62
C GLU A 105 15.96 -29.68 8.85
N LEU A 106 15.55 -28.39 8.91
CA LEU A 106 16.20 -27.27 8.21
C LEU A 106 16.87 -26.24 9.14
N LEU A 107 17.00 -26.53 10.43
CA LEU A 107 17.59 -25.63 11.43
C LEU A 107 19.14 -25.64 11.45
N GLU A 108 19.80 -25.63 10.29
CA GLU A 108 21.29 -25.55 10.25
C GLU A 108 21.85 -24.41 9.36
N ASN A 109 21.00 -23.50 8.90
CA ASN A 109 21.40 -22.13 8.52
C ASN A 109 20.13 -21.26 8.48
N GLU A 110 19.77 -20.71 9.63
CA GLU A 110 18.69 -19.72 9.79
C GLU A 110 19.08 -18.41 9.08
N SER A 111 19.11 -18.45 7.74
CA SER A 111 19.15 -17.26 6.92
C SER A 111 17.81 -16.55 7.12
N GLN A 112 17.83 -15.48 7.90
CA GLN A 112 16.64 -14.64 8.06
C GLN A 112 16.31 -14.00 6.71
N HIS A 113 15.05 -14.16 6.30
CA HIS A 113 14.53 -13.56 5.08
C HIS A 113 13.72 -12.31 5.45
N SER A 114 13.93 -11.21 4.73
CA SER A 114 13.05 -10.05 4.77
C SER A 114 12.36 -9.88 3.41
N PHE A 115 11.18 -9.28 3.45
CA PHE A 115 10.31 -9.09 2.29
C PHE A 115 9.84 -7.64 2.24
N GLY A 116 9.67 -7.11 1.03
CA GLY A 116 9.18 -5.76 0.84
C GLY A 116 8.79 -5.47 -0.61
N SER A 117 8.52 -4.20 -0.86
CA SER A 117 8.16 -3.71 -2.19
C SER A 117 9.10 -2.60 -2.64
N GLY A 118 9.10 -2.33 -3.93
CA GLY A 118 9.80 -1.17 -4.49
C GLY A 118 9.20 -0.70 -5.81
N PHE A 119 9.76 0.39 -6.31
CA PHE A 119 9.33 1.02 -7.56
C PHE A 119 10.52 1.25 -8.47
N ILE A 120 10.42 0.79 -9.72
CA ILE A 120 11.38 1.13 -10.77
C ILE A 120 11.13 2.60 -11.15
N TYR A 121 12.13 3.48 -10.97
CA TYR A 121 11.98 4.92 -11.23
C TYR A 121 12.71 5.41 -12.49
N ASN A 122 13.46 4.53 -13.15
CA ASN A 122 14.03 4.82 -14.46
C ASN A 122 14.15 3.57 -15.35
N LYS A 123 14.33 3.80 -16.66
CA LYS A 123 14.46 2.74 -17.67
C LYS A 123 15.70 1.84 -17.51
N ASP A 124 16.68 2.28 -16.72
CA ASP A 124 17.95 1.58 -16.52
C ASP A 124 17.88 0.56 -15.38
N GLY A 125 16.73 0.45 -14.72
CA GLY A 125 16.47 -0.55 -13.67
C GLY A 125 16.90 -0.13 -12.27
N TYR A 126 16.89 1.18 -12.00
CA TYR A 126 17.00 1.68 -10.63
C TYR A 126 15.67 1.59 -9.91
N ILE A 127 15.71 1.12 -8.67
CA ILE A 127 14.55 0.81 -7.86
C ILE A 127 14.64 1.54 -6.52
N LEU A 128 13.57 2.21 -6.13
CA LEU A 128 13.36 2.78 -4.82
C LEU A 128 12.66 1.78 -3.90
N THR A 129 13.13 1.67 -2.66
CA THR A 129 12.52 0.84 -1.61
C THR A 129 12.81 1.46 -0.25
N ASN A 130 12.35 0.82 0.82
CA ASN A 130 12.70 1.20 2.18
C ASN A 130 14.08 0.67 2.56
N ASN A 131 14.85 1.45 3.32
CA ASN A 131 16.14 1.02 3.83
C ASN A 131 16.00 -0.20 4.77
N HIS A 132 14.99 -0.23 5.64
CA HIS A 132 14.79 -1.36 6.55
C HIS A 132 14.54 -2.71 5.84
N VAL A 133 14.04 -2.71 4.60
CA VAL A 133 13.84 -3.94 3.80
C VAL A 133 15.19 -4.55 3.39
N ILE A 134 16.18 -3.70 3.11
CA ILE A 134 17.47 -4.11 2.53
C ILE A 134 18.65 -3.97 3.48
N LYS A 135 18.41 -3.47 4.70
CA LYS A 135 19.44 -3.29 5.73
C LYS A 135 20.07 -4.64 6.07
N ASN A 136 21.40 -4.69 6.06
CA ASN A 136 22.22 -5.89 6.36
C ASN A 136 21.99 -7.09 5.41
N ALA A 137 21.30 -6.89 4.29
CA ALA A 137 21.05 -7.93 3.31
C ALA A 137 22.37 -8.40 2.67
N ALA A 138 22.63 -9.70 2.74
CA ALA A 138 23.73 -10.33 2.04
C ALA A 138 23.43 -10.54 0.56
N THR A 139 22.18 -10.85 0.24
CA THR A 139 21.65 -10.86 -1.12
C THR A 139 20.31 -10.15 -1.16
N VAL A 140 20.05 -9.47 -2.27
CA VAL A 140 18.77 -8.83 -2.58
C VAL A 140 18.31 -9.37 -3.93
N THR A 141 17.10 -9.91 -3.97
CA THR A 141 16.45 -10.38 -5.19
C THR A 141 15.20 -9.53 -5.43
N VAL A 142 15.06 -9.06 -6.66
CA VAL A 142 13.90 -8.31 -7.14
C VAL A 142 13.10 -9.22 -8.05
N THR A 143 11.82 -9.36 -7.76
CA THR A 143 10.87 -10.13 -8.55
C THR A 143 9.85 -9.19 -9.19
N LEU A 144 9.80 -9.22 -10.53
CA LEU A 144 8.83 -8.44 -11.30
C LEU A 144 7.47 -9.15 -11.33
N ILE A 145 6.41 -8.41 -11.68
CA ILE A 145 5.04 -8.97 -11.80
C ILE A 145 4.92 -10.08 -12.85
N ASN A 146 5.80 -10.07 -13.87
CA ASN A 146 5.91 -11.11 -14.89
C ASN A 146 6.65 -12.39 -14.41
N LYS A 147 6.92 -12.49 -13.11
CA LYS A 147 7.59 -13.60 -12.43
C LYS A 147 9.08 -13.76 -12.70
N LYS A 148 9.72 -12.79 -13.36
CA LYS A 148 11.18 -12.79 -13.55
C LYS A 148 11.87 -12.26 -12.30
N GLU A 149 12.94 -12.94 -11.92
CA GLU A 149 13.76 -12.61 -10.75
C GLU A 149 15.13 -12.11 -11.19
N TYR A 150 15.63 -11.10 -10.48
CA TYR A 150 16.91 -10.47 -10.75
C TYR A 150 17.67 -10.23 -9.45
N LYS A 151 18.95 -10.58 -9.44
CA LYS A 151 19.83 -10.16 -8.36
C LYS A 151 20.06 -8.65 -8.45
N ALA A 152 19.79 -7.95 -7.37
CA ALA A 152 19.99 -6.51 -7.29
C ALA A 152 21.31 -6.16 -6.59
N ARG A 153 21.87 -5.01 -6.96
CA ARG A 153 22.94 -4.35 -6.21
C ARG A 153 22.36 -3.20 -5.41
N ILE A 154 22.82 -3.04 -4.17
CA ILE A 154 22.56 -1.84 -3.38
C ILE A 154 23.46 -0.73 -3.92
N ILE A 155 22.86 0.37 -4.37
CA ILE A 155 23.57 1.55 -4.88
C ILE A 155 23.83 2.54 -3.76
N GLY A 156 22.85 2.70 -2.86
CA GLY A 156 22.96 3.59 -1.71
C GLY A 156 21.76 3.46 -0.79
N THR A 157 21.93 3.92 0.44
CA THR A 157 20.88 3.96 1.45
C THR A 157 20.97 5.25 2.27
N ASP A 158 19.81 5.68 2.77
CA ASP A 158 19.67 6.72 3.77
C ASP A 158 18.87 6.14 4.93
N SER A 159 19.50 5.99 6.09
CA SER A 159 18.86 5.43 7.27
C SER A 159 17.93 6.40 7.99
N GLN A 160 18.13 7.71 7.85
CA GLN A 160 17.30 8.74 8.48
C GLN A 160 15.96 8.87 7.74
N ALA A 161 16.01 8.87 6.41
CA ALA A 161 14.82 8.93 5.56
C ALA A 161 14.16 7.54 5.34
N ASP A 162 14.80 6.47 5.79
CA ASP A 162 14.44 5.07 5.51
C ASP A 162 14.32 4.75 4.00
N ILE A 163 15.26 5.25 3.19
CA ILE A 163 15.27 5.08 1.73
C ILE A 163 16.42 4.17 1.29
N GLY A 164 16.14 3.26 0.37
CA GLY A 164 17.11 2.40 -0.29
C GLY A 164 17.03 2.50 -1.81
N ILE A 165 18.19 2.52 -2.47
CA ILE A 165 18.31 2.47 -3.93
C ILE A 165 18.96 1.16 -4.34
N LEU A 166 18.25 0.40 -5.17
CA LEU A 166 18.70 -0.84 -5.77
C LEU A 166 18.91 -0.66 -7.29
N LYS A 167 19.73 -1.53 -7.88
CA LYS A 167 19.92 -1.62 -9.34
C LYS A 167 19.84 -3.07 -9.79
N ILE A 168 19.03 -3.31 -10.82
CA ILE A 168 19.02 -4.56 -11.60
C ILE A 168 19.52 -4.30 -13.02
N ASP A 169 20.24 -5.25 -13.61
CA ASP A 169 20.82 -5.09 -14.95
C ASP A 169 19.86 -5.55 -16.05
N VAL A 170 18.77 -4.80 -16.20
CA VAL A 170 17.77 -5.01 -17.24
C VAL A 170 17.46 -3.67 -17.89
N PRO A 171 17.71 -3.51 -19.20
CA PRO A 171 17.40 -2.28 -19.91
C PRO A 171 15.90 -2.21 -20.28
N ASN A 172 15.42 -1.00 -20.53
CA ASN A 172 14.07 -0.72 -21.06
C ASN A 172 12.93 -1.26 -20.19
N LEU A 173 13.09 -1.15 -18.87
CA LEU A 173 12.03 -1.50 -17.94
C LEU A 173 10.92 -0.44 -17.92
N PRO A 174 9.65 -0.84 -17.73
CA PRO A 174 8.59 0.06 -17.31
C PRO A 174 8.99 0.75 -15.99
N PHE A 175 8.75 2.05 -15.89
CA PHE A 175 9.17 2.84 -14.73
C PHE A 175 8.17 3.95 -14.42
N LEU A 176 8.15 4.35 -13.15
CA LEU A 176 7.39 5.51 -12.68
C LEU A 176 8.26 6.75 -12.73
N LYS A 177 7.69 7.85 -13.24
CA LYS A 177 8.33 9.16 -13.15
C LYS A 177 8.11 9.71 -11.75
N LEU A 178 9.17 10.25 -11.15
CA LEU A 178 9.05 10.96 -9.89
C LEU A 178 8.26 12.26 -10.12
N GLY A 179 7.29 12.48 -9.23
CA GLY A 179 6.54 13.73 -9.16
C GLY A 179 7.24 14.78 -8.31
N ASP A 180 6.65 15.97 -8.28
CA ASP A 180 7.07 17.08 -7.43
C ASP A 180 6.17 17.10 -6.18
N SER A 181 6.71 16.67 -5.04
CA SER A 181 5.96 16.58 -3.79
C SER A 181 5.60 17.93 -3.18
N ASP A 182 6.31 19.00 -3.52
CA ASP A 182 6.09 20.35 -2.96
C ASP A 182 4.77 20.96 -3.44
N ARG A 183 4.18 20.38 -4.49
CA ARG A 183 2.90 20.77 -5.07
C ARG A 183 1.70 20.05 -4.46
N GLU A 184 1.96 19.03 -3.64
CA GLU A 184 0.93 18.22 -3.03
C GLU A 184 0.43 18.85 -1.73
N LYS A 185 -0.86 18.67 -1.41
CA LYS A 185 -1.50 19.26 -0.21
C LYS A 185 -2.53 18.33 0.41
N PRO A 186 -2.88 18.53 1.70
CA PRO A 186 -3.95 17.76 2.33
C PRO A 186 -5.25 17.79 1.52
N GLY A 187 -5.88 16.62 1.39
CA GLY A 187 -7.08 16.40 0.57
C GLY A 187 -6.83 15.98 -0.88
N HIS A 188 -5.59 16.03 -1.37
CA HIS A 188 -5.25 15.44 -2.68
C HIS A 188 -5.40 13.93 -2.65
N TRP A 189 -5.91 13.36 -3.75
CA TRP A 189 -6.04 11.91 -3.92
C TRP A 189 -4.68 11.25 -4.08
N VAL A 190 -4.50 10.09 -3.44
CA VAL A 190 -3.31 9.25 -3.57
C VAL A 190 -3.69 7.80 -3.79
N LEU A 191 -2.83 7.10 -4.52
CA LEU A 191 -2.85 5.64 -4.64
C LEU A 191 -1.55 5.11 -4.03
N ALA A 192 -1.67 4.30 -2.98
CA ALA A 192 -0.58 3.50 -2.46
C ALA A 192 -0.59 2.15 -3.19
N MET A 193 0.56 1.78 -3.77
CA MET A 193 0.75 0.50 -4.46
C MET A 193 1.87 -0.28 -3.79
N GLY A 194 1.73 -1.59 -3.71
CA GLY A 194 2.77 -2.46 -3.16
C GLY A 194 2.60 -3.89 -3.64
N SER A 195 3.57 -4.72 -3.30
CA SER A 195 3.59 -6.16 -3.55
C SER A 195 3.88 -6.86 -2.21
N PRO A 196 2.85 -7.15 -1.39
CA PRO A 196 3.06 -7.77 -0.09
C PRO A 196 3.44 -9.26 -0.20
N TYR A 197 3.03 -9.92 -1.28
CA TYR A 197 3.43 -11.30 -1.61
C TYR A 197 3.93 -11.40 -3.04
N ILE A 198 4.76 -12.40 -3.28
CA ILE A 198 5.31 -12.71 -4.60
C ILE A 198 4.19 -12.82 -5.66
N TYR A 199 4.34 -12.10 -6.77
CA TYR A 199 3.38 -12.04 -7.89
C TYR A 199 2.01 -11.44 -7.58
N THR A 200 1.83 -10.84 -6.40
CA THR A 200 0.60 -10.12 -6.05
C THR A 200 0.88 -8.64 -5.92
N GLN A 201 -0.13 -7.82 -6.21
CA GLN A 201 -0.09 -6.39 -5.97
C GLN A 201 -1.32 -5.96 -5.19
N THR A 202 -1.11 -5.05 -4.27
CA THR A 202 -2.16 -4.42 -3.49
C THR A 202 -2.16 -2.94 -3.80
N ILE A 203 -3.36 -2.39 -3.96
CA ILE A 203 -3.58 -0.99 -4.25
C ILE A 203 -4.60 -0.47 -3.25
N THR A 204 -4.30 0.68 -2.67
CA THR A 204 -5.17 1.36 -1.71
C THR A 204 -5.31 2.81 -2.15
N CYS A 205 -6.55 3.29 -2.28
CA CYS A 205 -6.82 4.70 -2.53
C CYS A 205 -7.08 5.45 -1.22
N GLY A 206 -6.71 6.71 -1.21
CA GLY A 206 -6.94 7.58 -0.06
C GLY A 206 -6.70 9.04 -0.43
N ILE A 207 -6.55 9.86 0.61
CA ILE A 207 -6.18 11.26 0.48
C ILE A 207 -4.95 11.56 1.32
N ILE A 208 -4.19 12.57 0.93
CA ILE A 208 -3.13 13.14 1.77
C ILE A 208 -3.80 13.72 3.02
N SER A 209 -3.44 13.21 4.19
CA SER A 209 -3.96 13.68 5.46
C SER A 209 -3.20 14.91 5.98
N ALA A 210 -1.88 14.91 5.81
CA ALA A 210 -0.97 15.98 6.22
C ALA A 210 0.26 15.99 5.31
N THR A 211 0.87 17.16 5.15
CA THR A 211 2.22 17.33 4.61
C THR A 211 3.14 17.67 5.77
N GLY A 212 4.42 17.27 5.69
CA GLY A 212 5.43 17.68 6.68
C GLY A 212 5.57 19.22 6.72
N ILE A 213 6.13 19.72 7.83
CA ILE A 213 6.46 21.14 8.02
C ILE A 213 7.89 21.38 7.55
#